data_AF-A0A7J4Q1K6-F1
#
_entry.id   AF-A0A7J4Q1K6-F1
#
_cell.length_a   1.000
_cell.length_b   1.000
_cell.length_c   1.000
_cell.angle_alpha   90.00
_cell.angle_beta   90.00
_cell.angle_gamma   90.00
#
_symmetry.space_group_name_H-M   'P 1'
#
loop_
_entity.id
_entity.type
_entity.pdbx_description
1 polymer ?
#
loop_
_entity_poly.entity_id
_entity_poly.type
_entity_poly.pdbx_seq_one_letter_code
_entity_poly.pdbx_strand_id
1 'polypeptide(L)'
;YIGEEIGNMVGVAGAPMIDIAVDPLECTNNCADNSPNSIAVLAAAPRGALLHAPDCYMDKIAGGPDLVGHISLDGGVAYNLEQTAAALDKAVSDVRVVALDRDRHADLFKEIRATGAQLELMGDGDVSGAIWAARPDGPFDLLMGIGAAP
;
A
#
# COMPACT_ATOMS: atom_id res chain seq x y z
N TYR A 1 20.72 -0.05 9.44
CA TYR A 1 20.47 1.37 9.09
C TYR A 1 20.60 1.56 7.58
N ILE A 2 20.12 2.68 7.02
CA ILE A 2 20.22 2.91 5.56
C ILE A 2 21.69 2.92 5.14
N GLY A 3 22.05 2.04 4.20
CA GLY A 3 23.42 1.87 3.72
C GLY A 3 24.26 0.84 4.49
N GLU A 4 23.69 0.15 5.47
CA GLU A 4 24.33 -0.99 6.13
C GLU A 4 24.52 -2.15 5.14
N GLU A 5 25.73 -2.70 5.08
CA GLU A 5 26.03 -3.88 4.26
C GLU A 5 25.70 -5.17 5.02
N ILE A 6 24.88 -6.03 4.42
CA ILE A 6 24.44 -7.30 5.01
C ILE A 6 24.63 -8.47 4.03
N GLY A 7 24.82 -9.68 4.58
CA GLY A 7 25.05 -10.92 3.82
C GLY A 7 26.48 -11.45 3.97
N ASN A 8 26.68 -12.73 3.62
CA ASN A 8 27.98 -13.40 3.75
C ASN A 8 28.92 -13.19 2.53
N MET A 9 28.40 -12.59 1.46
CA MET A 9 29.15 -12.33 0.21
C MET A 9 29.62 -10.87 0.08
N VAL A 10 29.53 -10.08 1.16
CA VAL A 10 30.02 -8.70 1.20
C VAL A 10 31.52 -8.67 0.87
N GLY A 11 31.91 -7.81 -0.07
CA GLY A 11 33.30 -7.67 -0.54
C GLY A 11 33.78 -8.78 -1.49
N VAL A 12 32.95 -9.77 -1.84
CA VAL A 12 33.32 -10.82 -2.79
C VAL A 12 33.15 -10.31 -4.23
N ALA A 13 34.23 -10.32 -5.00
CA ALA A 13 34.20 -9.90 -6.40
C ALA A 13 33.23 -10.75 -7.24
N GLY A 14 32.35 -10.09 -7.99
CA GLY A 14 31.35 -10.74 -8.84
C GLY A 14 30.08 -11.21 -8.11
N ALA A 15 29.96 -10.98 -6.81
CA ALA A 15 28.71 -11.23 -6.10
C ALA A 15 27.58 -10.28 -6.58
N PRO A 16 26.32 -10.74 -6.66
CA PRO A 16 25.20 -9.87 -6.98
C PRO A 16 25.03 -8.75 -5.94
N MET A 17 24.84 -7.52 -6.42
CA MET A 17 24.51 -6.38 -5.58
C MET A 17 22.99 -6.25 -5.48
N ILE A 18 22.46 -6.36 -4.27
CA ILE A 18 21.03 -6.37 -3.97
C ILE A 18 20.72 -5.24 -2.99
N ASP A 19 19.72 -4.43 -3.32
CA ASP A 19 19.13 -3.49 -2.36
C ASP A 19 18.03 -4.20 -1.59
N ILE A 20 17.97 -3.89 -0.29
CA ILE A 20 17.03 -4.50 0.64
C ILE A 20 16.31 -3.38 1.39
N ALA A 21 14.98 -3.37 1.30
CA ALA A 21 14.11 -2.59 2.17
C ALA A 21 13.52 -3.52 3.23
N VAL A 22 13.46 -3.06 4.48
CA VAL A 22 12.96 -3.85 5.60
C VAL A 22 11.99 -3.00 6.41
N ASP A 23 10.88 -3.63 6.81
CA ASP A 23 10.17 -3.27 8.03
C ASP A 23 10.13 -4.53 8.92
N PRO A 24 11.08 -4.65 9.86
CA PRO A 24 11.18 -5.80 10.73
C PRO A 24 9.92 -6.05 11.58
N LEU A 25 9.13 -5.01 11.84
CA LEU A 25 7.87 -5.10 12.58
C LEU A 25 6.90 -3.99 12.10
N GLU A 26 6.18 -4.30 11.03
CA GLU A 26 5.04 -3.50 10.59
C GLU A 26 3.92 -3.60 11.64
N CYS A 27 3.26 -2.47 11.93
CA CYS A 27 2.22 -2.34 12.95
C CYS A 27 2.71 -2.69 14.37
N THR A 28 3.73 -1.98 14.84
CA THR A 28 4.26 -2.12 16.21
C THR A 28 3.19 -2.00 17.31
N ASN A 29 2.23 -1.08 17.16
CA ASN A 29 1.09 -0.94 18.08
C ASN A 29 0.24 -2.22 18.10
N ASN A 30 -0.12 -2.76 16.93
CA ASN A 30 -0.92 -3.97 16.85
C ASN A 30 -0.21 -5.16 17.50
N CYS A 31 1.11 -5.26 17.33
CA CYS A 31 1.91 -6.26 18.03
C CYS A 31 1.85 -6.09 19.55
N ALA A 32 2.01 -4.85 20.04
CA ALA A 32 1.96 -4.54 21.47
C ALA A 32 0.59 -4.83 22.10
N ASP A 33 -0.49 -4.51 21.39
CA ASP A 33 -1.87 -4.65 21.87
C ASP A 33 -2.48 -6.02 21.55
N ASN A 34 -1.71 -6.94 20.96
CA ASN A 34 -2.18 -8.24 20.48
C ASN A 34 -3.41 -8.10 19.54
N SER A 35 -3.40 -7.06 18.72
CA SER A 35 -4.37 -6.83 17.65
C SER A 35 -3.89 -7.49 16.34
N PRO A 36 -4.81 -7.86 15.42
CA PRO A 36 -4.44 -8.44 14.13
C PRO A 36 -3.53 -7.52 13.29
N ASN A 37 -2.95 -8.06 12.21
CA ASN A 37 -2.23 -7.31 11.17
C ASN A 37 -0.83 -6.78 11.54
N SER A 38 -0.15 -7.37 12.53
CA SER A 38 1.31 -7.19 12.66
C SER A 38 2.06 -8.23 11.84
N ILE A 39 3.04 -7.79 11.06
CA ILE A 39 3.85 -8.65 10.17
C ILE A 39 5.32 -8.23 10.20
N ALA A 40 6.21 -9.12 9.80
CA ALA A 40 7.58 -8.79 9.44
C ALA A 40 7.69 -8.83 7.92
N VAL A 41 8.24 -7.78 7.31
CA VAL A 41 8.31 -7.65 5.84
C VAL A 41 9.69 -7.20 5.37
N LEU A 42 10.10 -7.71 4.22
CA LEU A 42 11.27 -7.24 3.49
C LEU A 42 11.02 -7.32 1.99
N ALA A 43 11.66 -6.43 1.24
CA ALA A 43 11.74 -6.47 -0.21
C ALA A 43 13.21 -6.48 -0.63
N ALA A 44 13.54 -7.26 -1.67
CA ALA A 44 14.89 -7.36 -2.20
C ALA A 44 14.85 -7.25 -3.74
N ALA A 45 15.70 -6.41 -4.31
CA ALA A 45 15.79 -6.22 -5.75
C ALA A 45 17.23 -5.91 -6.18
N PRO A 46 17.58 -6.02 -7.48
CA PRO A 46 18.89 -5.58 -7.96
C PRO A 46 19.22 -4.15 -7.51
N ARG A 47 20.50 -3.87 -7.26
CA ARG A 47 20.99 -2.54 -6.87
C ARG A 47 20.41 -1.43 -7.76
N GLY A 48 19.79 -0.43 -7.14
CA GLY A 48 19.17 0.72 -7.79
C GLY A 48 17.73 0.49 -8.26
N ALA A 49 17.15 -0.69 -8.06
CA ALA A 49 15.78 -0.99 -8.49
C ALA A 49 14.71 -0.61 -7.44
N LEU A 50 15.10 -0.35 -6.19
CA LEU A 50 14.21 0.18 -5.15
C LEU A 50 14.36 1.70 -5.08
N LEU A 51 13.24 2.41 -4.99
CA LEU A 51 13.23 3.85 -4.79
C LEU A 51 13.93 4.18 -3.46
N HIS A 52 14.90 5.09 -3.50
CA HIS A 52 15.49 5.65 -2.28
C HIS A 52 14.53 6.70 -1.68
N ALA A 53 13.43 6.22 -1.11
CA ALA A 53 12.38 7.05 -0.53
C ALA A 53 12.90 7.78 0.72
N PRO A 54 12.70 9.11 0.82
CA PRO A 54 12.96 9.82 2.06
C PRO A 54 11.93 9.45 3.13
N ASP A 55 12.26 9.68 4.40
CA ASP A 55 11.34 9.51 5.53
C ASP A 55 10.30 10.64 5.55
N CYS A 56 9.28 10.52 4.70
CA CYS A 56 8.17 11.43 4.58
C CYS A 56 6.86 10.68 4.32
N TYR A 57 5.78 11.43 4.10
CA TYR A 57 4.53 10.84 3.65
C TYR A 57 4.51 10.66 2.13
N MET A 58 3.75 9.68 1.67
CA MET A 58 3.46 9.40 0.26
C MET A 58 1.95 9.19 0.10
N ASP A 59 1.37 9.81 -0.92
CA ASP A 59 0.00 9.51 -1.36
C ASP A 59 0.02 8.22 -2.19
N LYS A 60 -0.87 7.29 -1.84
CA LYS A 60 -0.88 5.92 -2.35
C LYS A 60 -2.23 5.58 -2.95
N ILE A 61 -2.18 4.93 -4.11
CA ILE A 61 -3.29 4.16 -4.65
C ILE A 61 -2.74 2.79 -5.07
N ALA A 62 -3.38 1.72 -4.62
CA ALA A 62 -3.00 0.36 -4.98
C ALA A 62 -4.23 -0.47 -5.30
N GLY A 63 -4.11 -1.38 -6.26
CA GLY A 63 -5.17 -2.24 -6.72
C GLY A 63 -4.63 -3.42 -7.54
N GLY A 64 -5.51 -4.36 -7.87
CA GLY A 64 -5.17 -5.59 -8.57
C GLY A 64 -4.72 -5.40 -10.02
N PRO A 65 -4.26 -6.49 -10.67
CA PRO A 65 -3.76 -6.45 -12.05
C PRO A 65 -4.80 -5.94 -13.07
N ASP A 66 -6.09 -6.20 -12.83
CA ASP A 66 -7.19 -5.74 -13.68
C ASP A 66 -7.37 -4.22 -13.65
N LEU A 67 -6.76 -3.52 -12.69
CA LEU A 67 -6.83 -2.06 -12.54
C LEU A 67 -5.63 -1.33 -13.14
N VAL A 68 -4.64 -2.05 -13.68
CA VAL A 68 -3.46 -1.44 -14.31
C VAL A 68 -3.88 -0.60 -15.52
N GLY A 69 -3.55 0.68 -15.48
CA GLY A 69 -3.92 1.64 -16.53
C GLY A 69 -5.35 2.22 -16.41
N HIS A 70 -6.12 1.79 -15.41
CA HIS A 70 -7.48 2.28 -15.15
C HIS A 70 -7.53 3.28 -13.99
N ILE A 71 -6.59 3.21 -13.05
CA ILE A 71 -6.53 4.10 -11.87
C ILE A 71 -5.29 5.00 -11.93
N SER A 72 -5.38 6.18 -11.32
CA SER A 72 -4.31 7.19 -11.32
C SER A 72 -4.33 8.05 -10.05
N LEU A 73 -3.15 8.40 -9.53
CA LEU A 73 -2.98 9.39 -8.46
C LEU A 73 -3.37 10.82 -8.91
N ASP A 74 -3.22 11.12 -10.21
CA ASP A 74 -3.67 12.41 -10.76
C ASP A 74 -5.19 12.47 -10.94
N GLY A 75 -5.86 11.31 -10.85
CA GLY A 75 -7.30 11.19 -10.91
C GLY A 75 -7.96 11.50 -9.57
N GLY A 76 -9.14 12.13 -9.61
CA GLY A 76 -9.95 12.33 -8.41
C GLY A 76 -10.49 11.00 -7.85
N VAL A 77 -10.96 11.02 -6.60
CA VAL A 77 -11.50 9.83 -5.92
C VAL A 77 -12.65 9.21 -6.71
N ALA A 78 -13.63 10.02 -7.13
CA ALA A 78 -14.78 9.52 -7.88
C ALA A 78 -14.38 8.85 -9.20
N TYR A 79 -13.42 9.42 -9.93
CA TYR A 79 -12.90 8.85 -11.15
C TYR A 79 -12.31 7.46 -10.90
N ASN A 80 -11.41 7.32 -9.91
CA ASN A 80 -10.79 6.04 -9.61
C ASN A 80 -11.82 4.97 -9.23
N LEU A 81 -12.83 5.32 -8.43
CA LEU A 81 -13.88 4.39 -8.03
C LEU A 81 -14.77 3.96 -9.20
N GLU A 82 -15.11 4.87 -10.10
CA GLU A 82 -15.85 4.55 -11.32
C GLU A 82 -15.05 3.66 -12.26
N GLN A 83 -13.76 3.93 -12.45
CA GLN A 83 -12.88 3.10 -13.28
C GLN A 83 -12.68 1.71 -12.68
N THR A 84 -12.51 1.61 -11.36
CA THR A 84 -12.44 0.32 -10.66
C THR A 84 -13.73 -0.47 -10.80
N ALA A 85 -14.89 0.17 -10.63
CA ALA A 85 -16.19 -0.48 -10.82
C ALA A 85 -16.36 -1.03 -12.24
N ALA A 86 -16.00 -0.23 -13.25
CA ALA A 86 -16.08 -0.63 -14.66
C ALA A 86 -15.11 -1.76 -15.02
N ALA A 87 -13.85 -1.68 -14.55
CA ALA A 87 -12.83 -2.69 -14.84
C ALA A 87 -13.14 -4.04 -14.18
N LEU A 88 -13.78 -4.03 -13.00
CA LEU A 88 -14.14 -5.23 -12.24
C LEU A 88 -15.59 -5.69 -12.50
N ASP A 89 -16.29 -5.09 -13.46
CA ASP A 89 -17.68 -5.39 -13.84
C ASP A 89 -18.65 -5.46 -12.63
N LYS A 90 -18.63 -4.41 -11.80
CA LYS A 90 -19.50 -4.29 -10.62
C LYS A 90 -20.02 -2.89 -10.41
N ALA A 91 -21.01 -2.73 -9.53
CA ALA A 91 -21.49 -1.42 -9.14
C ALA A 91 -20.45 -0.68 -8.29
N VAL A 92 -20.41 0.66 -8.37
CA VAL A 92 -19.56 1.49 -7.50
C VAL A 92 -19.83 1.21 -6.02
N SER A 93 -21.08 0.90 -5.64
CA SER A 93 -21.45 0.52 -4.28
C SER A 93 -20.85 -0.80 -3.78
N ASP A 94 -20.33 -1.62 -4.69
CA ASP A 94 -19.65 -2.89 -4.37
C ASP A 94 -18.12 -2.75 -4.43
N VAL A 95 -17.60 -1.56 -4.76
CA VAL A 95 -16.17 -1.26 -4.67
C VAL A 95 -15.80 -1.08 -3.20
N ARG A 96 -14.83 -1.86 -2.74
CA ARG A 96 -14.33 -1.88 -1.36
C ARG A 96 -12.97 -1.18 -1.31
N VAL A 97 -12.92 -0.05 -0.62
CA VAL A 97 -11.72 0.74 -0.39
C VAL A 97 -11.26 0.56 1.04
N VAL A 98 -9.96 0.38 1.22
CA VAL A 98 -9.32 0.41 2.53
C VAL A 98 -8.42 1.64 2.65
N ALA A 99 -8.42 2.27 3.82
CA ALA A 99 -7.60 3.46 4.07
C ALA A 99 -7.18 3.54 5.55
N LEU A 100 -6.07 4.22 5.83
CA LEU A 100 -5.64 4.47 7.21
C LEU A 100 -6.58 5.48 7.89
N ASP A 101 -7.03 5.17 9.10
CA ASP A 101 -7.88 6.04 9.93
C ASP A 101 -7.06 7.20 10.49
N ARG A 102 -7.08 8.35 9.81
CA ARG A 102 -6.30 9.54 10.15
C ARG A 102 -7.10 10.78 9.79
N ASP A 103 -7.02 11.82 10.61
CA ASP A 103 -7.70 13.10 10.37
C ASP A 103 -7.38 13.71 9.00
N ARG A 104 -6.15 13.53 8.51
CA ARG A 104 -5.71 13.99 7.17
C ARG A 104 -6.50 13.37 6.00
N HIS A 105 -7.26 12.31 6.23
CA HIS A 105 -8.08 11.64 5.21
C HIS A 105 -9.56 12.00 5.31
N ALA A 106 -9.96 12.98 6.13
CA ALA A 106 -11.38 13.35 6.29
C ALA A 106 -12.07 13.67 4.95
N ASP A 107 -11.40 14.40 4.05
CA ASP A 107 -11.93 14.73 2.72
C ASP A 107 -11.99 13.50 1.82
N LEU A 108 -10.93 12.68 1.79
CA LEU A 108 -10.92 11.39 1.09
C LEU A 108 -12.10 10.51 1.52
N PHE A 109 -12.34 10.37 2.83
CA PHE A 109 -13.44 9.56 3.36
C PHE A 109 -14.81 10.09 2.95
N LYS A 110 -14.97 11.41 2.95
CA LYS A 110 -16.20 12.06 2.50
C LYS A 110 -16.45 11.82 1.02
N GLU A 111 -15.42 11.94 0.19
CA GLU A 111 -15.51 11.70 -1.26
C GLU A 111 -15.85 10.24 -1.57
N ILE A 112 -15.16 9.27 -0.95
CA ILE A 112 -15.46 7.84 -1.13
C ILE A 112 -16.92 7.54 -0.74
N ARG A 113 -17.37 8.02 0.43
CA ARG A 113 -18.75 7.78 0.88
C ARG A 113 -19.79 8.44 -0.03
N ALA A 114 -19.46 9.58 -0.63
CA ALA A 114 -20.38 10.29 -1.53
C ALA A 114 -20.63 9.53 -2.85
N THR A 115 -19.69 8.69 -3.31
CA THR A 115 -19.90 7.83 -4.49
C THR A 115 -20.74 6.58 -4.18
N GLY A 116 -20.89 6.24 -2.89
CA GLY A 116 -21.56 5.03 -2.43
C GLY A 116 -20.65 3.82 -2.27
N ALA A 117 -19.35 3.93 -2.58
CA ALA A 117 -18.38 2.86 -2.34
C ALA A 117 -18.23 2.53 -0.85
N GLN A 118 -17.80 1.31 -0.57
CA GLN A 118 -17.58 0.81 0.79
C GLN A 118 -16.20 1.25 1.27
N LEU A 119 -16.12 1.85 2.45
CA LEU A 119 -14.88 2.32 3.06
C LEU A 119 -14.61 1.57 4.37
N GLU A 120 -13.52 0.81 4.40
CA GLU A 120 -12.99 0.19 5.61
C GLU A 120 -11.79 0.99 6.13
N LEU A 121 -11.75 1.21 7.45
CA LEU A 121 -10.72 2.01 8.10
C LEU A 121 -9.74 1.11 8.85
N MET A 122 -8.45 1.39 8.73
CA MET A 122 -7.38 0.66 9.42
C MET A 122 -6.60 1.56 10.35
N GLY A 123 -6.31 1.07 11.56
CA GLY A 123 -5.43 1.75 12.51
C GLY A 123 -4.00 1.87 11.97
N ASP A 124 -3.36 0.77 11.63
CA ASP A 124 -1.99 0.73 11.09
C ASP A 124 -1.88 -0.36 10.00
N GLY A 125 -0.83 -0.30 9.17
CA GLY A 125 -0.45 -1.38 8.24
C GLY A 125 -0.94 -1.22 6.81
N ASP A 126 -0.58 -0.11 6.17
CA ASP A 126 -0.95 0.12 4.78
C ASP A 126 -0.16 -0.74 3.78
N VAL A 127 0.96 -1.37 4.20
CA VAL A 127 1.63 -2.43 3.42
C VAL A 127 0.68 -3.62 3.24
N SER A 128 0.08 -4.12 4.32
CA SER A 128 -0.94 -5.17 4.24
C SER A 128 -2.15 -4.72 3.44
N GLY A 129 -2.60 -3.48 3.65
CA GLY A 129 -3.72 -2.89 2.89
C GLY A 129 -3.46 -2.89 1.38
N ALA A 130 -2.26 -2.49 0.96
CA ALA A 130 -1.84 -2.51 -0.45
C ALA A 130 -1.80 -3.93 -1.02
N ILE A 131 -1.21 -4.88 -0.27
CA ILE A 131 -1.12 -6.28 -0.69
C ILE A 131 -2.51 -6.90 -0.82
N TRP A 132 -3.42 -6.63 0.12
CA TRP A 132 -4.80 -7.09 0.04
C TRP A 132 -5.52 -6.54 -1.18
N ALA A 133 -5.39 -5.24 -1.47
CA ALA A 133 -5.99 -4.63 -2.66
C ALA A 133 -5.41 -5.16 -3.98
N ALA A 134 -4.12 -5.51 -3.99
CA ALA A 134 -3.44 -6.04 -5.17
C ALA A 134 -3.78 -7.51 -5.48
N ARG A 135 -4.36 -8.24 -4.52
CA ARG A 135 -4.61 -9.67 -4.64
C ARG A 135 -6.03 -9.97 -5.16
N PRO A 136 -6.19 -10.86 -6.16
CA PRO A 136 -7.51 -11.25 -6.65
C PRO A 136 -8.43 -11.87 -5.58
N ASP A 137 -7.84 -12.55 -4.60
CA ASP A 137 -8.54 -13.15 -3.45
C ASP A 137 -8.61 -12.22 -2.23
N GLY A 138 -8.19 -10.97 -2.38
CA GLY A 138 -8.15 -9.97 -1.33
C GLY A 138 -9.55 -9.45 -0.93
N PRO A 139 -9.70 -8.98 0.32
CA PRO A 139 -10.95 -8.41 0.81
C PRO A 139 -11.23 -6.99 0.30
N PHE A 140 -10.29 -6.34 -0.39
CA PHE A 140 -10.42 -4.95 -0.85
C PHE A 140 -10.04 -4.86 -2.33
N ASP A 141 -10.60 -3.86 -3.01
CA ASP A 141 -10.31 -3.58 -4.41
C ASP A 141 -9.25 -2.48 -4.55
N LEU A 142 -9.26 -1.53 -3.61
CA LEU A 142 -8.34 -0.40 -3.58
C LEU A 142 -7.83 -0.13 -2.18
N LEU A 143 -6.53 0.20 -2.08
CA LEU A 143 -6.00 1.05 -1.01
C LEU A 143 -5.98 2.49 -1.54
N MET A 144 -6.42 3.45 -0.74
CA MET A 144 -6.29 4.88 -1.06
C MET A 144 -5.83 5.69 0.15
N GLY A 145 -5.01 6.71 -0.11
CA GLY A 145 -4.67 7.76 0.85
C GLY A 145 -3.19 7.81 1.21
N ILE A 146 -2.88 8.60 2.22
CA ILE A 146 -1.52 9.03 2.57
C ILE A 146 -0.97 8.19 3.73
N GLY A 147 0.16 7.53 3.46
CA GLY A 147 0.94 6.74 4.42
C GLY A 147 2.42 7.09 4.40
N ALA A 148 3.24 6.35 5.14
CA ALA A 148 4.70 6.54 5.09
C ALA A 148 5.25 6.19 3.70
N ALA A 149 6.29 6.89 3.25
CA ALA A 149 6.89 6.67 1.93
C ALA A 149 7.73 5.37 1.84
N PRO A 150 8.55 5.01 2.84
CA PRO A 150 9.16 3.67 2.91
C PRO A 150 8.15 2.55 3.10
#